data_AF-A0A3P1YC84-F1
#
_entry.id   AF-A0A3P1YC84-F1
#
_cell.length_a   1.000
_cell.length_b   1.000
_cell.length_c   1.000
_cell.angle_alpha   90.00
_cell.angle_beta   90.00
_cell.angle_gamma   90.00
#
_symmetry.space_group_name_H-M   'P 1'
#
loop_
_entity.id
_entity.type
_entity.pdbx_description
1 polymer ?
#
loop_
_entity_poly.entity_id
_entity_poly.type
_entity_poly.pdbx_seq_one_letter_code
_entity_poly.pdbx_strand_id
1 'polypeptide(L)'
;MADAVATKVQAPVAAPPAPLSATLSSPADAGSTPQQVKTRQARKALGLPQVNFARLINTPLALLNDWEQGRQVPPGAAVCLFELLIRHPELAKELEQPEQG
;
A
#
# COMPACT_ATOMS: atom_id res chain seq x y z
N MET A 1 46.76 54.72 1.50
CA MET A 1 46.45 53.51 0.73
C MET A 1 46.34 52.36 1.73
N ALA A 2 45.29 51.54 1.57
CA ALA A 2 44.85 50.41 2.41
C ALA A 2 44.06 50.76 3.68
N ASP A 3 42.77 50.44 3.66
CA ASP A 3 42.04 49.53 4.58
C ASP A 3 40.55 49.53 4.15
N ALA A 4 39.99 48.45 3.60
CA ALA A 4 39.55 47.18 4.20
C ALA A 4 38.04 47.16 4.47
N VAL A 5 37.42 46.09 3.99
CA VAL A 5 35.99 45.82 3.82
C VAL A 5 35.30 45.39 5.12
N ALA A 6 34.05 45.79 5.31
CA ALA A 6 33.11 45.09 6.19
C ALA A 6 31.69 45.15 5.61
N THR A 7 31.30 44.10 4.87
CA THR A 7 29.90 43.87 4.50
C THR A 7 29.23 43.08 5.62
N LYS A 8 28.21 43.67 6.24
CA LYS A 8 27.38 43.05 7.27
C LYS A 8 26.13 42.45 6.64
N VAL A 9 25.98 41.14 6.79
CA VAL A 9 24.75 40.38 6.54
C VAL A 9 23.70 40.75 7.60
N GLN A 10 22.46 41.01 7.17
CA GLN A 10 21.29 40.90 8.04
C GLN A 10 20.03 40.62 7.20
N ALA A 11 19.40 39.47 7.43
CA ALA A 11 18.02 39.20 7.05
C ALA A 11 17.07 39.63 8.19
N PRO A 12 15.82 39.97 7.86
CA PRO A 12 14.73 39.56 8.73
C PRO A 12 13.58 38.85 7.98
N VAL A 13 13.09 37.83 8.66
CA VAL A 13 11.89 37.03 8.41
C VAL A 13 10.62 37.89 8.39
N ALA A 14 9.76 37.67 7.39
CA ALA A 14 8.33 37.97 7.45
C ALA A 14 7.58 37.08 6.45
N ALA A 15 6.72 36.19 6.97
CA ALA A 15 5.82 35.35 6.18
C ALA A 15 4.54 36.13 5.79
N PRO A 16 3.99 35.96 4.58
CA PRO A 16 2.61 36.37 4.27
C PRO A 16 1.57 35.25 4.53
N PRO A 17 0.29 35.60 4.76
CA PRO A 17 -0.77 34.64 5.11
C PRO A 17 -1.34 33.90 3.88
N ALA A 18 -1.79 32.67 4.11
CA ALA A 18 -2.39 31.80 3.10
C ALA A 18 -3.77 32.29 2.60
N PRO A 19 -4.12 32.07 1.32
CA PRO A 19 -5.51 31.92 0.93
C PRO A 19 -5.99 30.48 1.13
N LEU A 20 -7.12 30.35 1.84
CA LEU A 20 -7.98 29.17 1.88
C LEU A 20 -8.53 28.89 0.47
N SER A 21 -7.92 27.96 -0.26
CA SER A 21 -8.56 27.09 -1.28
C SER A 21 -7.49 26.29 -2.03
N ALA A 22 -6.79 25.43 -1.31
CA ALA A 22 -6.22 24.24 -1.93
C ALA A 22 -7.12 23.09 -1.48
N THR A 23 -8.12 22.80 -2.31
CA THR A 23 -8.88 21.55 -2.28
C THR A 23 -7.93 20.42 -1.91
N LEU A 24 -8.13 19.84 -0.73
CA LEU A 24 -7.58 18.53 -0.43
C LEU A 24 -8.17 17.61 -1.49
N SER A 25 -7.43 17.37 -2.58
CA SER A 25 -7.66 16.18 -3.40
C SER A 25 -7.50 15.02 -2.45
N SER A 26 -8.63 14.54 -1.96
CA SER A 26 -8.71 13.31 -1.19
C SER A 26 -8.05 12.23 -2.06
N PRO A 27 -7.09 11.43 -1.54
CA PRO A 27 -6.51 10.33 -2.29
C PRO A 27 -7.52 9.20 -2.61
N ALA A 28 -8.81 9.41 -2.33
CA ALA A 28 -9.87 8.45 -2.55
C ALA A 28 -10.31 8.29 -4.03
N ASP A 29 -9.89 9.18 -4.94
CA ASP A 29 -10.33 9.15 -6.35
C ASP A 29 -9.25 8.69 -7.35
N ALA A 30 -8.06 8.31 -6.89
CA ALA A 30 -7.02 7.74 -7.76
C ALA A 30 -7.01 6.21 -7.62
N GLY A 31 -7.16 5.52 -8.75
CA GLY A 31 -7.34 4.07 -8.89
C GLY A 31 -6.52 3.17 -7.95
N SER A 32 -7.04 1.97 -7.72
CA SER A 32 -6.44 0.96 -6.85
C SER A 32 -4.93 0.79 -7.04
N THR A 33 -4.17 0.65 -5.94
CA THR A 33 -2.73 0.43 -6.01
C THR A 33 -2.41 -0.90 -6.71
N PRO A 34 -1.24 -1.05 -7.36
CA PRO A 34 -0.86 -2.30 -8.02
C PRO A 34 -0.91 -3.50 -7.07
N GLN A 35 -0.48 -3.32 -5.82
CA GLN A 35 -0.51 -4.35 -4.78
C GLN A 35 -1.94 -4.74 -4.41
N GLN A 36 -2.84 -3.76 -4.25
CA GLN A 36 -4.26 -4.00 -4.02
C GLN A 36 -4.89 -4.79 -5.17
N VAL A 37 -4.56 -4.44 -6.42
CA VAL A 37 -5.03 -5.15 -7.61
C VAL A 37 -4.52 -6.60 -7.61
N LYS A 38 -3.23 -6.82 -7.29
CA LYS A 38 -2.63 -8.16 -7.21
C LYS A 38 -3.29 -9.05 -6.16
N THR A 39 -3.59 -8.51 -4.97
CA THR A 39 -4.30 -9.26 -3.91
C THR A 39 -5.63 -9.81 -4.44
N ARG A 40 -6.44 -8.96 -5.09
CA ARG A 40 -7.73 -9.37 -5.66
C ARG A 40 -7.57 -10.35 -6.82
N GLN A 41 -6.54 -10.18 -7.65
CA GLN A 41 -6.27 -11.08 -8.77
C GLN A 41 -5.91 -12.49 -8.29
N ALA A 42 -5.03 -12.61 -7.28
CA ALA A 42 -4.67 -13.91 -6.72
C ALA A 42 -5.89 -14.65 -6.16
N ARG A 43 -6.76 -13.97 -5.40
CA ARG A 43 -8.00 -14.58 -4.91
C ARG A 43 -8.93 -15.04 -6.05
N LYS A 44 -9.09 -14.21 -7.09
CA LYS A 44 -9.92 -14.54 -8.25
C LYS A 44 -9.35 -15.71 -9.06
N ALA A 45 -8.03 -15.79 -9.22
CA ALA A 45 -7.37 -16.88 -9.93
C ALA A 45 -7.65 -18.25 -9.27
N LEU A 46 -7.77 -18.26 -7.94
CA LEU A 46 -8.10 -19.46 -7.18
C LEU A 46 -9.61 -19.75 -7.07
N GLY A 47 -10.47 -18.82 -7.50
CA GLY A 47 -11.93 -18.97 -7.38
C GLY A 47 -12.45 -19.04 -5.94
N LEU A 48 -11.66 -18.59 -4.95
CA LEU A 48 -11.98 -18.74 -3.53
C LEU A 48 -12.78 -17.54 -2.98
N PRO A 49 -13.73 -17.79 -2.07
CA PRO A 49 -14.31 -16.73 -1.26
C PRO A 49 -13.24 -16.11 -0.35
N GLN A 50 -13.44 -14.84 0.03
CA GLN A 50 -12.44 -14.05 0.78
C GLN A 50 -11.99 -14.73 2.08
N VAL A 51 -12.93 -15.35 2.81
CA VAL A 51 -12.63 -16.09 4.05
C VAL A 51 -11.73 -17.31 3.81
N ASN A 52 -11.96 -18.08 2.74
CA ASN A 52 -11.13 -19.25 2.44
C ASN A 52 -9.74 -18.82 1.96
N PHE A 53 -9.66 -17.75 1.16
CA PHE A 53 -8.37 -17.19 0.76
C PHE A 53 -7.58 -16.67 1.95
N ALA A 54 -8.22 -15.96 2.89
CA ALA A 54 -7.60 -15.48 4.12
C ALA A 54 -6.96 -16.63 4.93
N ARG A 55 -7.69 -17.75 5.08
CA ARG A 55 -7.17 -18.96 5.72
C ARG A 55 -5.99 -19.57 4.96
N LEU A 56 -6.11 -19.70 3.64
CA LEU A 56 -5.08 -20.26 2.78
C LEU A 56 -3.72 -19.55 2.92
N ILE A 57 -3.73 -18.21 2.96
CA ILE A 57 -2.51 -17.40 3.09
C ILE A 57 -2.18 -17.07 4.55
N ASN A 58 -2.81 -17.76 5.51
CA ASN A 58 -2.66 -17.56 6.95
C ASN A 58 -2.70 -16.08 7.37
N THR A 59 -3.70 -15.34 6.87
CA THR A 59 -3.87 -13.90 7.12
C THR A 59 -5.25 -13.65 7.72
N PRO A 60 -5.38 -12.80 8.76
CA PRO A 60 -6.69 -12.42 9.29
C PRO A 60 -7.61 -11.84 8.21
N LEU A 61 -8.89 -12.23 8.19
CA LEU A 61 -9.85 -11.75 7.19
C LEU A 61 -9.94 -10.22 7.14
N ALA A 62 -9.90 -9.55 8.30
CA ALA A 62 -9.92 -8.09 8.38
C ALA A 62 -8.71 -7.46 7.67
N LEU A 63 -7.52 -8.03 7.86
CA LEU A 63 -6.29 -7.55 7.23
C LEU A 63 -6.30 -7.78 5.71
N LEU A 64 -6.77 -8.95 5.26
CA LEU A 64 -6.98 -9.21 3.83
C LEU A 64 -7.97 -8.19 3.22
N ASN A 65 -9.05 -7.88 3.93
CA ASN A 65 -10.02 -6.87 3.48
C ASN A 65 -9.38 -5.48 3.38
N ASP A 66 -8.54 -5.09 4.35
CA ASP A 66 -7.79 -3.83 4.28
C ASP A 66 -6.86 -3.78 3.06
N TRP A 67 -6.21 -4.90 2.71
CA TRP A 67 -5.38 -5.00 1.51
C TRP A 67 -6.20 -4.91 0.22
N GLU A 68 -7.32 -5.63 0.11
CA GLU A 68 -8.18 -5.59 -1.09
C GLU A 68 -8.86 -4.23 -1.30
N GLN A 69 -9.06 -3.47 -0.21
CA GLN A 69 -9.63 -2.12 -0.22
C GLN A 69 -8.55 -1.02 -0.33
N GLY A 70 -7.27 -1.38 -0.25
CA GLY A 70 -6.16 -0.43 -0.35
C GLY A 70 -5.99 0.44 0.90
N ARG A 71 -6.64 0.10 2.02
CA ARG A 71 -6.43 0.75 3.32
C ARG A 71 -5.06 0.43 3.91
N GLN A 72 -4.52 -0.73 3.57
CA GLN A 72 -3.18 -1.18 3.94
C GLN A 72 -2.47 -1.81 2.73
N VAL A 73 -1.14 -1.74 2.72
CA VAL A 73 -0.32 -2.37 1.68
C VAL A 73 0.10 -3.76 2.15
N PRO A 74 -0.12 -4.82 1.36
CA PRO A 74 0.38 -6.16 1.71
C PRO A 74 1.91 -6.16 1.74
N PRO A 75 2.54 -6.95 2.63
CA PRO A 75 3.99 -7.08 2.67
C PRO A 75 4.53 -7.65 1.36
N GLY A 76 5.78 -7.33 1.01
CA GLY A 76 6.40 -7.77 -0.24
C GLY A 76 6.40 -9.29 -0.44
N ALA A 77 6.56 -10.05 0.65
CA ALA A 77 6.46 -11.52 0.63
C ALA A 77 5.06 -12.01 0.21
N ALA A 78 3.99 -11.34 0.68
CA ALA A 78 2.62 -11.67 0.26
C ALA A 78 2.39 -11.31 -1.21
N VAL A 79 2.93 -10.19 -1.69
CA VAL A 79 2.86 -9.83 -3.11
C VAL A 79 3.55 -10.86 -4.00
N CYS A 80 4.73 -11.34 -3.57
CA CYS A 80 5.45 -12.42 -4.27
C CYS A 80 4.62 -13.71 -4.30
N LEU A 81 4.01 -14.09 -3.18
CA LEU A 81 3.09 -15.23 -3.11
C LEU A 81 1.89 -15.06 -4.07
N PHE A 82 1.30 -13.87 -4.13
CA PHE A 82 0.18 -13.57 -5.03
C PHE A 82 0.59 -13.73 -6.49
N GLU A 83 1.76 -13.24 -6.89
CA GLU A 83 2.29 -13.42 -8.25
C GLU A 83 2.56 -14.89 -8.60
N LEU A 84 2.98 -15.68 -7.61
CA LEU A 84 3.17 -17.11 -7.77
C LEU A 84 1.81 -17.82 -7.97
N LEU A 85 0.84 -17.57 -7.09
CA LEU A 85 -0.49 -18.19 -7.14
C LEU A 85 -1.31 -17.77 -8.37
N ILE A 86 -1.08 -16.56 -8.90
CA ILE A 86 -1.69 -16.12 -10.17
C ILE A 86 -1.17 -16.95 -11.35
N ARG A 87 0.13 -17.27 -11.37
CA ARG A 87 0.75 -18.05 -12.45
C ARG A 87 0.55 -19.55 -12.30
N HIS A 88 0.49 -20.02 -11.05
CA HIS A 88 0.47 -21.42 -10.66
C HIS A 88 -0.62 -21.67 -9.61
N PRO A 89 -1.92 -21.58 -9.99
CA PRO A 89 -3.02 -21.76 -9.06
C PRO A 89 -3.04 -23.17 -8.42
N GLU A 90 -2.43 -24.16 -9.07
CA GLU A 90 -2.26 -25.52 -8.54
C GLU A 90 -1.49 -25.58 -7.22
N LEU A 91 -0.58 -24.62 -6.96
CA LEU A 91 0.21 -24.55 -5.72
C LEU A 91 -0.61 -24.18 -4.49
N ALA A 92 -1.85 -23.69 -4.67
CA ALA A 92 -2.73 -23.42 -3.53
C ALA A 92 -2.94 -24.66 -2.66
N LYS A 93 -2.93 -25.86 -3.25
CA LYS A 93 -3.09 -27.13 -2.52
C LYS A 93 -1.96 -27.39 -1.51
N GLU A 94 -0.77 -26.86 -1.75
CA GLU A 94 0.36 -27.00 -0.82
C GLU A 94 0.23 -26.09 0.42
N LEU A 95 -0.65 -25.08 0.35
CA LEU A 95 -0.92 -24.14 1.42
C LEU A 95 -2.15 -24.52 2.25
N GLU A 96 -2.91 -25.52 1.82
CA GLU A 96 -4.07 -26.00 2.56
C GLU A 96 -3.62 -26.51 3.93
N GLN A 97 -4.05 -25.83 4.98
CA GLN A 97 -3.76 -26.29 6.33
C GLN A 97 -4.71 -27.44 6.66
N PRO A 98 -4.22 -28.54 7.25
CA PRO A 98 -5.11 -29.56 7.79
C PRO A 98 -6.03 -28.90 8.81
N GLU A 99 -7.33 -29.15 8.69
CA GLU A 99 -8.35 -28.63 9.60
C GLU A 99 -7.92 -28.96 11.04
N GLN A 100 -7.47 -27.95 11.79
CA GLN A 100 -7.16 -28.08 13.21
C GLN A 100 -8.50 -28.21 13.92
N GLY A 101 -8.92 -29.46 14.15
CA GLY A 101 -10.11 -29.82 14.93
C GLY A 101 -9.95 -29.53 16.41
#